data_AF-A0A819EHW1-F1
#
_entry.id   AF-A0A819EHW1-F1
#
_cell.length_a   1.000
_cell.length_b   1.000
_cell.length_c   1.000
_cell.angle_alpha   90.00
_cell.angle_beta   90.00
_cell.angle_gamma   90.00
#
_symmetry.space_group_name_H-M   'P 1'
#
loop_
_entity.id
_entity.type
_entity.pdbx_description
1 polymer ?
#
loop_
_entity_poly.entity_id
_entity_poly.type
_entity_poly.pdbx_seq_one_letter_code
_entity_poly.pdbx_strand_id
1 'polypeptide(L)'
;MDLRNTRAKNLLLLLQIILQSVGNGAIIQMQDNLNVSTRMNEPGIGSDLEHNCPQNWPWRFEWFQLTSDIRIRLKKLRQMYGHDLKYGKSIPPEGMVMKDDSKYALQ
;
A
#
# COMPACT_ATOMS: atom_id res chain seq x y z
N MET A 1 21.08 -16.80 12.25
CA MET A 1 19.66 -16.45 12.03
C MET A 1 19.63 -15.26 11.07
N ASP A 2 18.99 -15.38 9.90
CA ASP A 2 18.98 -14.31 8.89
C ASP A 2 17.92 -13.24 9.24
N LEU A 3 18.41 -12.08 9.67
CA LEU A 3 17.57 -10.95 10.11
C LEU A 3 16.70 -10.40 8.97
N ARG A 4 17.15 -10.48 7.72
CA ARG A 4 16.38 -10.03 6.54
C ARG A 4 15.15 -10.90 6.31
N ASN A 5 15.33 -12.21 6.49
CA ASN A 5 14.28 -13.21 6.37
C ASN A 5 13.22 -13.06 7.48
N THR A 6 13.66 -12.73 8.70
CA THR A 6 12.76 -12.53 9.85
C THR A 6 11.86 -11.31 9.67
N ARG A 7 12.42 -10.18 9.21
CA ARG A 7 11.65 -8.96 8.97
C ARG A 7 10.59 -9.15 7.89
N ALA A 8 10.96 -9.75 6.75
CA ALA A 8 10.04 -10.00 5.65
C ALA A 8 8.87 -10.92 6.06
N LYS A 9 9.14 -11.93 6.90
CA LYS A 9 8.12 -12.83 7.48
C LYS A 9 7.17 -12.09 8.40
N ASN A 10 7.69 -11.28 9.33
CA ASN A 10 6.87 -10.53 10.27
C ASN A 10 5.99 -9.50 9.55
N LEU A 11 6.54 -8.82 8.54
CA LEU A 11 5.78 -7.92 7.68
C LEU A 11 4.62 -8.65 6.98
N LEU A 12 4.88 -9.81 6.38
CA LEU A 12 3.82 -10.58 5.70
C LEU A 12 2.69 -10.93 6.68
N LEU A 13 3.02 -11.34 7.90
CA LEU A 13 2.04 -11.65 8.94
C LEU A 13 1.18 -10.42 9.29
N LEU A 14 1.80 -9.24 9.47
CA LEU A 14 1.07 -8.00 9.75
C LEU A 14 0.13 -7.61 8.62
N LEU A 15 0.58 -7.73 7.36
CA LEU A 15 -0.27 -7.49 6.19
C LEU A 15 -1.47 -8.44 6.15
N GLN A 16 -1.25 -9.72 6.46
CA GLN A 16 -2.33 -10.71 6.54
C GLN A 16 -3.35 -10.36 7.63
N ILE A 17 -2.89 -9.98 8.83
CA ILE A 17 -3.77 -9.58 9.94
C ILE A 17 -4.61 -8.35 9.57
N ILE A 18 -4.00 -7.33 8.97
CA ILE A 18 -4.71 -6.12 8.53
C ILE A 18 -5.80 -6.48 7.52
N LEU A 19 -5.47 -7.31 6.53
CA LEU A 19 -6.41 -7.71 5.48
C LEU A 19 -7.50 -8.68 5.97
N GLN A 20 -7.24 -9.47 7.03
CA GLN A 20 -8.26 -10.31 7.68
C GLN A 20 -9.25 -9.52 8.53
N SER A 21 -8.95 -8.26 8.86
CA SER A 21 -9.83 -7.46 9.71
C SER A 21 -11.19 -7.21 9.05
N VAL A 22 -12.22 -6.99 9.87
CA VAL A 22 -13.59 -6.64 9.42
C VAL A 22 -13.70 -5.20 8.88
N GLY A 23 -12.58 -4.48 8.77
CA GLY A 23 -12.57 -3.12 8.24
C GLY A 23 -12.88 -3.09 6.75
N ASN A 24 -13.74 -2.16 6.33
CA ASN A 24 -14.11 -1.98 4.92
C ASN A 24 -12.95 -1.49 4.02
N GLY A 25 -11.79 -1.18 4.61
CA GLY A 25 -10.60 -0.77 3.88
C GLY A 25 -9.34 -1.03 4.71
N ALA A 26 -8.28 -1.42 4.00
CA ALA A 26 -6.95 -1.60 4.55
C ALA A 26 -5.99 -0.62 3.86
N ILE A 27 -5.31 0.22 4.65
CA ILE A 27 -4.29 1.14 4.17
C ILE A 27 -2.94 0.64 4.66
N ILE A 28 -2.01 0.41 3.74
CA ILE A 28 -0.68 -0.12 4.01
C ILE A 28 0.33 0.96 3.62
N GLN A 29 1.29 1.26 4.49
CA GLN A 29 2.33 2.25 4.18
C GLN A 29 3.24 1.76 3.05
N MET A 30 3.76 2.66 2.23
CA MET A 30 4.62 2.28 1.12
C MET A 30 5.96 1.68 1.62
N GLN A 31 6.45 2.15 2.77
CA GLN A 31 7.62 1.63 3.46
C GLN A 31 7.48 0.13 3.79
N ASP A 32 6.29 -0.28 4.22
CA ASP A 32 5.96 -1.67 4.51
C ASP A 32 5.97 -2.50 3.22
N ASN A 33 5.40 -1.99 2.14
CA ASN A 33 5.43 -2.68 0.84
C ASN A 33 6.87 -2.90 0.32
N LEU A 34 7.75 -1.91 0.55
CA LEU A 34 9.17 -1.94 0.18
C LEU A 34 10.06 -2.62 1.23
N ASN A 35 9.51 -3.05 2.37
CA ASN A 35 10.23 -3.66 3.49
C ASN A 35 11.36 -2.78 4.08
N VAL A 36 11.16 -1.45 4.18
CA VAL A 36 12.16 -0.50 4.71
C VAL A 36 11.78 0.05 6.09
N SER A 37 12.75 0.29 6.97
CA SER A 37 12.55 0.81 8.35
C SER A 37 12.53 2.32 8.46
N THR A 38 12.57 3.04 7.33
CA THR A 38 12.66 4.49 7.31
C THR A 38 11.33 5.12 7.75
N ARG A 39 11.36 5.94 8.80
CA ARG A 39 10.17 6.62 9.32
C ARG A 39 9.91 7.90 8.51
N MET A 40 8.64 8.19 8.23
CA MET A 40 8.26 9.46 7.58
C MET A 40 8.34 10.62 8.58
N ASN A 41 7.82 10.44 9.79
CA ASN A 41 7.73 11.49 10.80
C ASN A 41 7.79 10.91 12.21
N GLU A 42 8.47 11.62 13.10
CA GLU A 42 8.47 11.42 14.54
C GLU A 42 7.84 12.64 15.24
N PRO A 43 6.59 12.51 15.73
CA PRO A 43 5.90 13.60 16.41
C PRO A 43 6.68 14.08 17.64
N GLY A 44 6.73 15.39 17.85
CA GLY A 44 7.42 16.00 18.99
C GLY A 44 8.93 16.21 18.78
N ILE A 45 9.51 15.69 17.69
CA ILE A 45 10.88 16.01 17.28
C ILE A 45 10.84 17.18 16.31
N GLY A 46 11.42 18.31 16.73
CA GLY A 46 11.64 19.45 15.85
C GLY A 46 12.75 19.14 14.83
N SER A 47 12.61 19.68 13.62
CA SER A 47 13.73 19.68 12.67
C SER A 47 14.60 20.89 12.96
N ASP A 48 15.54 20.76 13.87
CA ASP A 48 16.62 21.74 14.00
C ASP A 48 17.92 21.16 13.45
N LEU A 49 18.62 21.98 12.68
CA LEU A 49 19.92 21.64 12.11
C LEU A 49 21.02 21.68 13.19
N GLU A 50 20.73 22.28 14.35
CA GLU A 50 21.69 22.53 15.42
C GLU A 50 21.85 21.35 16.37
N HIS A 51 20.83 20.51 16.56
CA HIS A 51 20.85 19.43 17.55
C HIS A 51 20.93 18.02 16.94
N ASN A 52 21.32 17.88 15.67
CA ASN A 52 21.34 16.60 14.94
C ASN A 52 20.00 15.84 15.03
N CYS A 53 18.89 16.57 15.08
CA CYS A 53 17.57 15.94 15.15
C CYS A 53 17.24 15.28 13.80
N PRO A 54 16.66 14.06 13.80
CA PRO A 54 16.16 13.43 12.59
C PRO A 54 15.22 14.36 11.84
N GLN A 55 15.50 14.63 10.56
CA GLN A 55 14.60 15.43 9.74
C GLN A 55 13.27 14.66 9.57
N ASN A 56 12.16 15.35 9.83
CA ASN A 56 10.82 14.85 9.53
C ASN A 56 10.48 15.10 8.06
N TRP A 57 9.70 14.18 7.48
CA TRP A 57 9.28 14.16 6.07
C TRP A 57 10.37 13.98 4.98
N PRO A 58 11.57 13.41 5.24
CA PRO A 58 12.63 13.30 4.23
C PRO A 58 12.42 12.10 3.31
N TRP A 59 11.59 11.14 3.72
CA TRP A 59 11.48 9.86 3.03
C TRP A 59 10.88 10.03 1.63
N ARG A 60 11.55 9.41 0.65
CA ARG A 60 11.13 9.32 -0.74
C ARG A 60 11.36 7.89 -1.21
N PHE A 61 10.55 7.42 -2.13
CA PHE A 61 10.78 6.19 -2.87
C PHE A 61 10.95 6.52 -4.34
N GLU A 62 11.65 5.63 -5.05
CA GLU A 62 11.81 5.70 -6.48
C GLU A 62 10.89 4.68 -7.15
N TRP A 63 10.28 5.05 -8.28
CA TRP A 63 9.29 4.21 -8.96
C TRP A 63 9.83 2.84 -9.37
N PHE A 64 11.12 2.74 -9.70
CA PHE A 64 11.76 1.46 -10.04
C PHE A 64 11.80 0.46 -8.87
N GLN A 65 11.64 0.92 -7.62
CA GLN A 65 11.59 0.06 -6.44
C GLN A 65 10.26 -0.71 -6.36
N LEU A 66 9.22 -0.27 -7.07
CA LEU A 66 7.93 -0.97 -7.19
C LEU A 66 8.00 -2.07 -8.25
N THR A 67 8.54 -3.22 -7.86
CA THR A 67 8.71 -4.35 -8.77
C THR A 67 7.39 -5.08 -9.08
N SER A 68 7.39 -5.85 -10.16
CA SER A 68 6.29 -6.75 -10.52
C SER A 68 5.95 -7.75 -9.41
N ASP A 69 6.95 -8.20 -8.64
CA ASP A 69 6.75 -9.14 -7.53
C ASP A 69 5.91 -8.53 -6.40
N ILE A 70 6.16 -7.26 -6.05
CA ILE A 70 5.36 -6.54 -5.06
C ILE A 70 3.91 -6.46 -5.54
N ARG A 71 3.68 -6.12 -6.81
CA ARG A 71 2.35 -6.09 -7.42
C ARG A 71 1.65 -7.45 -7.36
N ILE A 72 2.35 -8.53 -7.75
CA ILE A 72 1.80 -9.89 -7.76
C ILE A 72 1.44 -10.34 -6.34
N ARG A 73 2.33 -10.10 -5.37
CA ARG A 73 2.12 -10.42 -3.96
C ARG A 73 0.90 -9.69 -3.40
N LEU A 74 0.81 -8.38 -3.60
CA LEU A 74 -0.30 -7.57 -3.10
C LEU A 74 -1.62 -7.95 -3.76
N LYS A 75 -1.62 -8.24 -5.07
CA LYS A 75 -2.79 -8.75 -5.78
C LYS A 75 -3.29 -10.06 -5.16
N LYS A 76 -2.40 -11.02 -4.91
CA LYS A 76 -2.75 -12.30 -4.28
C LYS A 76 -3.33 -12.11 -2.87
N LEU A 77 -2.68 -11.30 -2.04
CA LEU A 77 -3.16 -11.03 -0.68
C LEU A 77 -4.55 -10.36 -0.69
N ARG A 78 -4.74 -9.36 -1.55
CA ARG A 78 -6.02 -8.68 -1.71
C ARG A 78 -7.15 -9.64 -2.13
N GLN A 79 -6.86 -10.52 -3.09
CA GLN A 79 -7.78 -11.56 -3.56
C GLN A 79 -8.14 -12.56 -2.47
N MET A 80 -7.13 -13.06 -1.73
CA MET A 80 -7.32 -14.05 -0.66
C MET A 80 -8.23 -13.54 0.46
N TYR A 81 -8.17 -12.24 0.76
CA TYR A 81 -8.92 -11.65 1.88
C TYR A 81 -10.15 -10.83 1.45
N GLY A 82 -10.57 -10.92 0.19
CA GLY A 82 -11.82 -10.29 -0.27
C GLY A 82 -11.77 -8.76 -0.37
N HIS A 83 -10.58 -8.15 -0.36
CA HIS A 83 -10.38 -6.70 -0.57
C HIS A 83 -10.29 -6.32 -2.06
N ASP A 84 -10.65 -7.22 -2.96
CA ASP A 84 -10.69 -6.92 -4.39
C ASP A 84 -11.78 -5.86 -4.62
N LEU A 85 -11.33 -4.66 -4.96
CA LEU A 85 -12.19 -3.57 -5.37
C LEU A 85 -13.06 -4.03 -6.55
N LYS A 86 -14.30 -4.39 -6.27
CA LYS A 86 -15.39 -4.31 -7.26
C LYS A 86 -15.72 -2.83 -7.46
N TYR A 87 -14.76 -2.03 -7.95
CA TYR A 87 -15.11 -0.69 -8.46
C TYR A 87 -16.06 -0.90 -9.63
N GLY A 88 -17.34 -0.65 -9.43
CA GLY A 88 -18.23 -0.06 -10.44
C GLY A 88 -18.37 -0.75 -11.79
N LYS A 89 -18.02 -2.03 -11.94
CA LYS A 89 -18.61 -2.89 -12.96
C LYS A 89 -19.44 -3.93 -12.25
N SER A 90 -20.70 -3.58 -12.02
CA SER A 90 -21.77 -4.51 -12.34
C SER A 90 -21.37 -5.19 -13.64
N ILE A 91 -21.14 -6.50 -13.61
CA ILE A 91 -21.37 -7.29 -14.81
C ILE A 91 -22.83 -6.93 -15.15
N PRO A 92 -23.11 -6.17 -16.22
CA PRO A 92 -24.49 -5.93 -16.56
C PRO A 92 -25.09 -7.31 -16.84
N PRO A 93 -26.28 -7.64 -16.31
CA PRO A 93 -26.96 -8.86 -16.74
C PRO A 93 -27.02 -8.86 -18.27
N GLU A 94 -26.88 -10.04 -18.89
CA GLU A 94 -26.82 -10.19 -20.34
C GLU A 94 -27.91 -9.34 -21.02
N GLY A 95 -27.48 -8.37 -21.84
CA GLY A 95 -28.37 -7.47 -22.59
C GLY A 95 -28.31 -5.99 -22.22
N MET A 96 -27.55 -5.54 -21.22
CA MET A 96 -27.47 -4.12 -20.86
C MET A 96 -26.23 -3.41 -21.40
N VAL A 97 -26.42 -2.35 -22.22
CA VAL A 97 -25.35 -1.55 -22.83
C VAL A 97 -24.97 -0.36 -21.92
N MET A 98 -23.68 -0.23 -21.60
CA MET A 98 -23.15 0.88 -20.81
C MET A 98 -23.00 2.14 -21.69
N LYS A 99 -23.47 3.29 -21.20
CA LYS A 99 -23.22 4.59 -21.84
C LYS A 99 -21.82 5.08 -21.48
N ASP A 100 -21.13 5.63 -22.47
CA ASP A 100 -19.73 6.05 -22.40
C ASP A 100 -19.51 7.20 -21.38
N ASP A 101 -18.53 7.02 -20.49
CA ASP A 101 -18.15 7.96 -19.42
C ASP A 101 -16.98 8.88 -19.83
N SER A 102 -16.69 8.98 -21.13
CA SER A 102 -15.69 9.89 -21.72
C SER A 102 -15.86 11.37 -21.37
N LYS A 103 -16.97 11.76 -20.74
CA LYS A 103 -17.26 13.12 -20.27
C LYS A 103 -16.56 13.55 -18.97
N TYR A 104 -15.82 12.68 -18.28
CA TYR A 104 -15.09 13.01 -17.05
C TYR A 104 -13.56 13.05 -17.21
N ALA A 105 -13.04 12.94 -18.43
CA ALA A 105 -11.64 13.26 -18.69
C ALA A 105 -11.47 14.79 -18.61
N LEU A 106 -10.87 15.23 -17.50
CA LEU A 106 -10.56 16.64 -17.20
C LEU A 106 -9.85 17.31 -18.40
N GLN A 107 -10.38 18.48 -18.81
CA GLN A 107 -9.70 19.48 -19.64
C GLN A 107 -8.65 20.23 -18.82
#